data_AF-A0A2W2DUY2-F1
#
_entry.id   AF-A0A2W2DUY2-F1
#
_cell.length_a   1.000
_cell.length_b   1.000
_cell.length_c   1.000
_cell.angle_alpha   90.00
_cell.angle_beta   90.00
_cell.angle_gamma   90.00
#
_symmetry.space_group_name_H-M   'P 1'
#
loop_
_entity.id
_entity.type
_entity.pdbx_description
1 polymer ?
#
loop_
_entity_poly.entity_id
_entity_poly.type
_entity_poly.pdbx_seq_one_letter_code
_entity_poly.pdbx_strand_id
1 'polypeptide(L)'
;MYSLQKLLWDVRKDPALADRFRAAPDTVLDEYGIEGVERTAMAALDFKTLYDRGANPYLLYFCALQIGVDRAEYYARLRGELS
;
A
#
# COMPACT_ATOMS: atom_id res chain seq x y z
N MET A 1 1.45 -12.58 0.70
CA MET A 1 1.08 -12.04 2.05
C MET A 1 2.25 -11.53 2.88
N TYR A 2 3.28 -12.34 3.20
CA TYR A 2 4.41 -11.89 4.04
C TYR A 2 5.16 -10.67 3.44
N SER A 3 5.51 -10.71 2.14
CA SER A 3 6.21 -9.60 1.47
C SER A 3 5.43 -8.29 1.47
N LEU A 4 4.11 -8.36 1.28
CA LEU A 4 3.24 -7.18 1.33
C LEU A 4 3.25 -6.57 2.73
N GLN A 5 3.06 -7.37 3.78
CA GLN A 5 3.10 -6.85 5.15
C GLN A 5 4.46 -6.26 5.51
N LYS A 6 5.54 -6.88 5.02
CA LYS A 6 6.89 -6.34 5.16
C LYS A 6 7.04 -4.98 4.48
N LEU A 7 6.60 -4.85 3.22
CA LEU A 7 6.61 -3.56 2.52
C LEU A 7 5.83 -2.49 3.29
N LEU A 8 4.61 -2.77 3.74
CA LEU A 8 3.78 -1.81 4.47
C LEU A 8 4.46 -1.35 5.78
N TRP A 9 5.14 -2.28 6.46
CA TRP A 9 5.92 -1.97 7.66
C TRP A 9 7.16 -1.13 7.36
N ASP A 10 7.90 -1.46 6.31
CA ASP A 10 9.13 -0.78 5.94
C ASP A 10 8.82 0.63 5.43
N VAL A 11 7.79 0.82 4.60
CA VAL A 11 7.30 2.14 4.15
C VAL A 11 6.97 3.02 5.34
N ARG A 12 6.24 2.49 6.34
CA ARG A 12 5.92 3.23 7.57
C ARG A 12 7.16 3.72 8.32
N LYS A 13 8.28 2.99 8.24
CA LYS A 13 9.51 3.30 8.99
C LYS A 13 10.50 4.16 8.21
N ASP A 14 10.49 4.07 6.89
CA ASP A 14 11.47 4.70 6.01
C ASP A 14 10.78 5.69 5.07
N PRO A 15 10.86 7.00 5.36
CA PRO A 15 10.35 8.04 4.48
C PRO A 15 10.97 8.01 3.07
N ALA A 16 12.24 7.61 2.93
CA ALA A 16 12.87 7.52 1.62
C ALA A 16 12.29 6.37 0.79
N LEU A 17 11.93 5.25 1.43
CA LEU A 17 11.19 4.17 0.78
C LEU A 17 9.79 4.61 0.36
N ALA A 18 9.11 5.41 1.18
CA ALA A 18 7.81 5.97 0.80
C ALA A 18 7.92 6.91 -0.42
N ASP A 19 8.94 7.76 -0.46
CA ASP A 19 9.23 8.62 -1.61
C ASP A 19 9.53 7.81 -2.87
N ARG A 20 10.34 6.75 -2.74
CA ARG A 20 10.63 5.82 -3.84
C ARG A 20 9.38 5.09 -4.31
N PHE A 21 8.53 4.63 -3.39
CA PHE A 21 7.27 3.95 -3.73
C PHE A 21 6.34 4.90 -4.50
N ARG A 22 6.25 6.17 -4.10
CA ARG A 22 5.47 7.19 -4.82
C ARG A 22 6.01 7.46 -6.23
N ALA A 23 7.33 7.48 -6.39
CA ALA A 23 7.98 7.78 -7.66
C ALA A 23 8.01 6.57 -8.62
N ALA A 24 8.17 5.36 -8.10
CA ALA A 24 8.36 4.13 -8.86
C ALA A 24 7.77 2.92 -8.12
N PRO A 25 6.43 2.81 -8.02
CA PRO A 25 5.78 1.76 -7.25
C PRO A 25 6.12 0.36 -7.79
N ASP A 26 6.12 0.18 -9.12
CA ASP A 26 6.43 -1.11 -9.75
C ASP A 26 7.83 -1.62 -9.39
N THR A 27 8.85 -0.75 -9.41
CA THR A 27 10.22 -1.13 -9.04
C THR A 27 10.30 -1.57 -7.57
N VAL A 28 9.64 -0.85 -6.67
CA VAL A 28 9.60 -1.24 -5.25
C VAL A 28 8.84 -2.56 -5.08
N LEU A 29 7.75 -2.77 -5.80
CA LEU A 29 7.00 -4.03 -5.75
C LEU A 29 7.83 -5.21 -6.26
N ASP A 30 8.64 -5.02 -7.31
CA ASP A 30 9.59 -6.02 -7.82
C ASP A 30 10.65 -6.38 -6.77
N GLU A 31 11.24 -5.40 -6.08
CA GLU A 31 12.24 -5.61 -5.03
C GLU A 31 11.72 -6.47 -3.87
N TYR A 32 10.41 -6.39 -3.58
CA TYR A 32 9.76 -7.19 -2.54
C TYR A 32 9.17 -8.51 -3.07
N GLY A 33 9.25 -8.78 -4.37
CA GLY A 33 8.64 -9.94 -5.01
C GLY A 33 7.12 -9.96 -4.87
N ILE A 34 6.49 -8.78 -4.96
CA ILE A 34 5.03 -8.64 -4.90
C ILE A 34 4.48 -8.74 -6.32
N GLU A 35 3.67 -9.78 -6.53
CA GLU A 35 3.11 -10.14 -7.83
C GLU A 35 1.59 -10.28 -7.75
N GLY A 36 0.96 -10.52 -8.90
CA GLY A 36 -0.47 -10.82 -8.99
C GLY A 36 -1.38 -9.69 -8.51
N VAL A 37 -2.46 -10.06 -7.83
CA VAL A 37 -3.51 -9.12 -7.40
C VAL A 37 -2.98 -8.11 -6.39
N GLU A 38 -2.13 -8.55 -5.45
CA GLU A 38 -1.52 -7.66 -4.46
C GLU A 38 -0.65 -6.59 -5.13
N ARG A 39 0.04 -6.93 -6.22
CA ARG A 39 0.78 -5.96 -7.02
C ARG A 39 -0.16 -4.93 -7.63
N THR A 40 -1.17 -5.38 -8.36
CA THR A 40 -2.14 -4.49 -9.02
C THR A 40 -2.83 -3.59 -8.00
N ALA A 41 -3.23 -4.15 -6.86
CA ALA A 41 -3.91 -3.40 -5.81
C ALA A 41 -2.98 -2.39 -5.12
N MET A 42 -1.71 -2.73 -4.85
CA MET A 42 -0.75 -1.75 -4.30
C MET A 42 -0.42 -0.65 -5.30
N ALA A 43 -0.23 -0.97 -6.58
CA ALA A 43 0.08 0.03 -7.60
C ALA A 43 -1.08 1.01 -7.83
N ALA A 44 -2.33 0.52 -7.75
CA ALA A 44 -3.54 1.33 -7.87
C ALA A 44 -4.01 1.97 -6.54
N LEU A 45 -3.36 1.67 -5.42
CA LEU A 45 -3.81 2.05 -4.08
C LEU A 45 -5.25 1.57 -3.77
N ASP A 46 -5.59 0.37 -4.25
CA ASP A 46 -6.85 -0.32 -3.95
C ASP A 46 -6.78 -0.94 -2.55
N PHE A 47 -6.91 -0.07 -1.54
CA PHE A 47 -6.87 -0.46 -0.13
C PHE A 47 -7.98 -1.43 0.25
N LYS A 48 -9.12 -1.40 -0.46
CA LYS A 48 -10.22 -2.33 -0.24
C LYS A 48 -9.80 -3.76 -0.61
N THR A 49 -9.27 -3.97 -1.80
CA THR A 49 -8.78 -5.30 -2.21
C THR A 49 -7.69 -5.78 -1.28
N LEU A 50 -6.73 -4.93 -0.89
CA LEU A 50 -5.67 -5.30 0.05
C LEU A 50 -6.22 -5.72 1.42
N TYR A 51 -7.22 -5.00 1.93
CA TYR A 51 -7.92 -5.32 3.18
C TYR A 51 -8.67 -6.65 3.09
N ASP A 52 -9.47 -6.85 2.04
CA ASP A 52 -10.26 -8.07 1.81
C ASP A 52 -9.36 -9.31 1.67
N ARG A 53 -8.11 -9.12 1.20
CA ARG A 53 -7.12 -10.19 1.11
C ARG A 53 -6.39 -10.48 2.42
N GLY A 54 -6.64 -9.71 3.48
CA GLY A 54 -6.07 -9.94 4.81
C GLY A 54 -4.79 -9.15 5.10
N ALA A 55 -4.52 -8.08 4.36
CA ALA A 55 -3.48 -7.14 4.79
C ALA A 55 -3.86 -6.48 6.12
N ASN A 56 -2.86 -6.25 6.97
CA ASN A 56 -3.10 -5.71 8.30
C ASN A 56 -3.66 -4.27 8.20
N PRO A 57 -4.85 -3.97 8.78
CA PRO A 57 -5.48 -2.66 8.64
C PRO A 57 -4.65 -1.50 9.22
N TYR A 58 -3.88 -1.78 10.28
CA TYR A 58 -2.97 -0.80 10.88
C TYR A 58 -1.84 -0.47 9.90
N LEU A 59 -1.21 -1.48 9.31
CA LEU A 59 -0.09 -1.27 8.37
C LEU A 59 -0.57 -0.59 7.09
N LEU A 60 -1.75 -0.95 6.57
CA LEU A 60 -2.36 -0.28 5.42
C LEU A 60 -2.58 1.21 5.68
N TYR A 61 -3.20 1.55 6.82
CA TYR A 61 -3.48 2.93 7.17
C TYR A 61 -2.21 3.79 7.27
N PHE A 62 -1.19 3.31 7.99
CA PHE A 62 0.05 4.07 8.13
C PHE A 62 0.87 4.13 6.84
N CYS A 63 0.86 3.07 6.04
CA CYS A 63 1.47 3.10 4.71
C CYS A 63 0.81 4.19 3.85
N ALA A 64 -0.52 4.22 3.79
CA ALA A 64 -1.29 5.21 3.03
C ALA A 64 -0.93 6.65 3.41
N LEU A 65 -0.90 6.96 4.71
CA LEU A 65 -0.48 8.28 5.19
C LEU A 65 0.96 8.63 4.77
N GLN A 66 1.87 7.65 4.86
CA GLN A 66 3.28 7.87 4.57
C GLN A 66 3.55 8.09 3.07
N ILE A 67 2.74 7.50 2.20
CA ILE A 67 2.76 7.74 0.75
C ILE A 67 1.84 8.89 0.33
N GLY A 68 1.37 9.71 1.28
CA GLY A 68 0.69 10.97 1.00
C GLY A 68 -0.82 10.86 0.73
N VAL A 69 -1.42 9.68 0.93
CA VAL A 69 -2.89 9.53 0.91
C VAL A 69 -3.43 10.07 2.22
N ASP A 70 -4.30 11.08 2.16
CA ASP A 70 -4.88 11.60 3.37
C ASP A 70 -5.90 10.63 4.00
N ARG A 71 -6.26 10.88 5.26
CA ARG A 71 -7.16 10.02 6.01
C ARG A 71 -8.56 9.91 5.38
N ALA A 72 -9.10 10.99 4.85
CA ALA A 72 -10.44 10.99 4.26
C ALA A 72 -10.45 10.17 2.97
N GLU A 73 -9.45 10.36 2.13
CA GLU A 73 -9.23 9.60 0.90
C GLU A 73 -9.03 8.11 1.20
N TYR A 74 -8.17 7.76 2.17
CA TYR A 74 -7.94 6.37 2.57
C TYR A 74 -9.25 5.66 2.92
N TYR A 75 -10.07 6.28 3.76
CA TYR A 75 -11.33 5.66 4.18
C TYR A 75 -12.36 5.59 3.04
N ALA A 76 -12.38 6.55 2.14
CA ALA A 76 -13.23 6.50 0.95
C ALA A 76 -12.81 5.36 0.00
N ARG A 77 -11.51 5.21 -0.29
CA ARG A 77 -10.96 4.08 -1.05
C ARG A 77 -11.21 2.73 -0.35
N LEU A 78 -11.03 2.65 0.97
CA LEU A 78 -11.29 1.43 1.75
C LEU A 78 -12.77 1.00 1.70
N ARG A 79 -13.70 1.96 1.65
CA ARG A 79 -15.14 1.69 1.46
C ARG A 79 -15.52 1.41 0.00
N GLY A 80 -14.60 1.56 -0.95
CA GLY A 80 -14.85 1.41 -2.39
C GLY A 80 -15.59 2.60 -3.00
N GLU A 81 -15.56 3.76 -2.34
CA GLU A 81 -16.19 5.01 -2.82
C GLU A 81 -15.29 5.76 -3.82
N LEU A 82 -14.01 5.39 -3.89
CA LEU A 82 -13.03 5.89 -4.83
C LEU A 82 -12.31 4.69 -5.45
N SER A 83 -12.22 4.68 -6.78
CA SER A 83 -11.55 3.65 -7.60
C SER A 83 -10.46 4.30 -8.44
#